data_AF-A0A842TT87-F1
#
_entry.id   AF-A0A842TT87-F1
#
_cell.length_a   1.000
_cell.length_b   1.000
_cell.length_c   1.000
_cell.angle_alpha   90.00
_cell.angle_beta   90.00
_cell.angle_gamma   90.00
#
_symmetry.space_group_name_H-M   'P 1'
#
loop_
_entity.id
_entity.type
_entity.pdbx_description
1 polymer ?
#
loop_
_entity_poly.entity_id
_entity_poly.type
_entity_poly.pdbx_seq_one_letter_code
_entity_poly.pdbx_strand_id
1 'polypeptide(L)'
;MGTILSSKTTKEGDIVYEILVDYEESLQLKGRVKNVHVFSEDVADIKTNLSGRGKNEATKYFLIPTSLRKNIKLTDKVKCQKLETESKNIFVYVVDKLRF
;
A
#
# COMPACT_ATOMS: atom_id res chain seq x y z
N MET A 1 -3.34 11.66 7.08
CA MET A 1 -2.11 10.84 6.95
C MET A 1 -1.73 10.39 8.35
N GLY A 2 -1.75 9.08 8.59
CA GLY A 2 -1.49 8.52 9.90
C GLY A 2 -0.09 8.88 10.43
N THR A 3 -0.01 9.32 11.68
CA THR A 3 1.25 9.58 12.37
C THR A 3 1.40 8.62 13.54
N ILE A 4 2.58 8.03 13.69
CA ILE A 4 2.90 7.23 14.87
C ILE A 4 3.16 8.19 16.04
N LEU A 5 2.33 8.12 17.07
CA LEU A 5 2.49 8.90 18.30
C LEU A 5 3.48 8.24 19.26
N SER A 6 3.39 6.91 19.38
CA SER A 6 4.26 6.13 20.24
C SER A 6 4.55 4.76 19.65
N SER A 7 5.72 4.22 20.00
CA SER A 7 6.16 2.87 19.69
C SER A 7 6.73 2.25 20.95
N LYS A 8 6.27 1.06 21.32
CA LYS A 8 6.81 0.29 22.44
C LYS A 8 7.06 -1.15 22.03
N THR A 9 8.19 -1.70 22.47
CA THR A 9 8.52 -3.11 22.29
C THR A 9 8.00 -3.91 23.49
N THR A 10 7.34 -5.04 23.25
CA THR A 10 6.90 -5.97 24.29
C THR A 10 8.08 -6.86 24.71
N LYS A 11 7.94 -7.55 25.85
CA LYS A 11 8.95 -8.52 26.31
C LYS A 11 9.10 -9.73 25.35
N GLU A 12 8.09 -9.95 24.53
CA GLU A 12 7.99 -11.05 23.55
C GLU A 12 8.58 -10.64 22.18
N GLY A 13 8.99 -9.39 22.01
CA GLY A 13 9.60 -8.86 20.78
C GLY A 13 8.62 -8.18 19.82
N ASP A 14 7.32 -8.18 20.13
CA ASP A 14 6.32 -7.45 19.34
C ASP A 14 6.47 -5.94 19.50
N ILE A 15 6.02 -5.19 18.50
CA ILE A 15 6.02 -3.73 18.52
C ILE A 15 4.57 -3.24 18.51
N VAL A 16 4.20 -2.47 19.54
CA VAL A 16 2.89 -1.83 19.64
C VAL A 16 3.02 -0.37 19.24
N TYR A 17 2.26 0.03 18.22
CA TYR A 17 2.17 1.41 17.77
C TYR A 17 0.85 2.05 18.22
N GLU A 18 0.94 3.30 18.67
CA GLU A 18 -0.21 4.19 18.81
C GLU A 18 -0.23 5.12 17.59
N ILE A 19 -1.34 5.12 16.85
CA ILE A 19 -1.44 5.81 15.56
C ILE A 19 -2.54 6.87 15.64
N LEU A 20 -2.18 8.10 15.32
CA LEU A 20 -3.11 9.20 15.09
C LEU A 20 -3.45 9.26 13.61
N VAL A 21 -4.72 9.10 13.25
CA VAL A 21 -5.23 9.29 11.89
C VAL A 21 -6.22 10.45 11.87
N ASP A 22 -6.31 11.14 10.74
CA ASP A 22 -7.35 12.15 10.56
C ASP A 22 -8.73 11.49 10.33
N TYR A 23 -9.78 12.31 10.41
CA TYR A 23 -11.15 11.84 10.30
C TYR A 23 -11.44 11.18 8.94
N GLU A 24 -10.97 11.78 7.85
CA GLU A 24 -11.21 11.27 6.49
C GLU A 24 -10.52 9.92 6.25
N GLU A 25 -9.29 9.76 6.73
CA GLU A 25 -8.55 8.51 6.67
C GLU A 25 -9.20 7.41 7.54
N SER A 26 -9.69 7.79 8.74
CA SER A 26 -10.46 6.88 9.58
C SER A 26 -11.77 6.42 8.91
N LEU A 27 -12.48 7.33 8.23
CA LEU A 27 -13.70 7.01 7.49
C LEU A 27 -13.46 6.00 6.35
N GLN A 28 -12.28 6.02 5.71
CA GLN A 28 -11.95 5.07 4.65
C GLN A 28 -11.89 3.62 5.13
N LEU A 29 -11.65 3.39 6.43
CA LEU A 29 -11.71 2.06 7.02
C LEU A 29 -13.14 1.50 7.08
N LYS A 30 -14.17 2.36 6.97
CA LYS A 30 -15.59 1.96 7.00
C LYS A 30 -15.93 1.07 8.19
N GLY A 31 -15.36 1.37 9.36
CA GLY A 31 -15.52 0.60 10.61
C GLY A 31 -14.75 -0.72 10.68
N ARG A 32 -13.90 -1.04 9.69
CA ARG A 32 -13.10 -2.27 9.69
C ARG A 32 -11.74 -2.04 10.37
N VAL A 33 -11.65 -2.43 11.64
CA VAL A 33 -10.44 -2.25 12.49
C VAL A 33 -9.74 -3.56 12.86
N LYS A 34 -10.04 -4.66 12.16
CA LYS A 34 -9.38 -5.96 12.31
C LYS A 34 -8.50 -6.25 11.09
N ASN A 35 -7.39 -6.98 11.30
CA ASN A 35 -6.40 -7.30 10.26
C ASN A 35 -5.86 -6.04 9.56
N VAL A 36 -5.55 -5.02 10.36
CA VAL A 36 -4.94 -3.79 9.87
C VAL A 36 -3.45 -4.05 9.68
N HIS A 37 -2.96 -3.76 8.48
CA HIS A 37 -1.54 -3.82 8.15
C HIS A 37 -1.02 -2.41 7.99
N VAL A 38 0.11 -2.10 8.64
CA VAL A 38 0.75 -0.79 8.56
C VAL A 38 1.75 -0.81 7.42
N PHE A 39 1.73 0.22 6.58
CA PHE A 39 2.72 0.43 5.51
C PHE A 39 3.26 1.85 5.59
N SER A 40 4.48 2.06 5.11
CA SER A 40 5.08 3.39 4.95
C SER A 40 5.43 3.60 3.49
N GLU A 41 5.12 4.78 2.95
CA GLU A 41 5.48 5.15 1.57
C GLU A 41 6.99 5.26 1.32
N ASP A 42 7.78 5.32 2.40
CA ASP A 42 9.24 5.34 2.36
C ASP A 42 9.85 3.94 2.39
N VAL A 43 9.10 2.93 2.83
CA VAL A 43 9.51 1.52 2.75
C VAL A 43 9.23 1.03 1.34
N ALA A 44 10.14 1.37 0.44
CA ALA A 44 10.08 0.96 -0.96
C ALA A 44 10.88 -0.34 -1.16
N ASP A 45 10.19 -1.44 -1.42
CA ASP A 45 10.78 -2.56 -2.14
C ASP A 45 10.41 -2.48 -3.63
N ILE A 46 11.25 -3.06 -4.48
CA ILE A 46 11.39 -2.73 -5.92
C ILE A 46 10.13 -3.09 -6.76
N LYS A 47 9.98 -2.38 -7.88
CA LYS A 47 8.85 -2.30 -8.84
C LYS A 47 8.32 -3.60 -9.48
N THR A 48 7.00 -3.64 -9.73
CA THR A 48 6.35 -4.42 -10.82
C THR A 48 4.92 -3.91 -11.16
N ASN A 49 4.24 -4.52 -12.14
CA ASN A 49 2.79 -4.48 -12.44
C ASN A 49 2.22 -5.98 -12.45
N LEU A 50 0.89 -6.31 -12.48
CA LEU A 50 0.20 -7.67 -12.64
C LEU A 50 -1.13 -8.00 -13.54
N SER A 51 -1.10 -8.87 -14.60
CA SER A 51 -1.85 -9.10 -15.92
C SER A 51 -1.06 -9.68 -17.15
N GLY A 52 -1.67 -10.70 -17.76
CA GLY A 52 -1.13 -11.63 -18.76
C GLY A 52 -0.70 -11.07 -20.12
N ARG A 53 0.52 -11.38 -20.58
CA ARG A 53 0.85 -11.44 -22.03
C ARG A 53 1.83 -12.59 -22.32
N GLY A 54 1.70 -13.25 -23.48
CA GLY A 54 2.52 -14.39 -23.91
C GLY A 54 1.84 -15.76 -23.73
N LYS A 55 2.41 -16.82 -24.32
CA LYS A 55 1.90 -18.21 -24.20
C LYS A 55 1.92 -18.61 -22.72
N ASN A 56 0.78 -19.05 -22.18
CA ASN A 56 0.55 -19.42 -20.76
C ASN A 56 0.63 -18.27 -19.72
N GLU A 57 0.35 -17.03 -20.10
CA GLU A 57 0.20 -15.92 -19.12
C GLU A 57 1.42 -15.67 -18.20
N ALA A 58 2.63 -15.93 -18.71
CA ALA A 58 3.87 -15.86 -17.92
C ALA A 58 4.18 -14.46 -17.32
N THR A 59 3.55 -13.39 -17.81
CA THR A 59 3.78 -12.00 -17.35
C THR A 59 2.51 -11.36 -16.82
N LYS A 60 2.64 -10.36 -15.96
CA LYS A 60 1.56 -9.83 -15.14
C LYS A 60 1.64 -8.20 -15.18
N TYR A 61 0.63 -7.31 -15.60
CA TYR A 61 0.20 -5.85 -15.27
C TYR A 61 -1.12 -5.41 -14.46
N PHE A 62 -1.11 -4.72 -13.30
CA PHE A 62 -2.29 -4.47 -12.43
C PHE A 62 -3.00 -3.25 -13.00
N LEU A 63 -4.30 -3.35 -13.27
CA LEU A 63 -5.02 -2.27 -13.93
C LEU A 63 -5.56 -1.26 -12.90
N ILE A 64 -5.14 0.00 -13.01
CA ILE A 64 -5.73 1.12 -12.27
C ILE A 64 -7.11 1.42 -12.89
N PRO A 65 -8.21 1.45 -12.11
CA PRO A 65 -9.54 1.83 -12.59
C PRO A 65 -9.54 3.20 -13.27
N THR A 66 -10.31 3.35 -14.36
CA THR A 66 -10.31 4.56 -15.20
C THR A 66 -10.61 5.85 -14.42
N SER A 67 -11.52 5.79 -13.45
CA SER A 67 -11.87 6.92 -12.58
C SER A 67 -10.69 7.45 -11.75
N LEU A 68 -9.72 6.59 -11.44
CA LEU A 68 -8.56 6.90 -10.62
C LEU A 68 -7.33 7.30 -11.45
N ARG A 69 -7.42 7.32 -12.78
CA ARG A 69 -6.28 7.64 -13.68
C ARG A 69 -6.01 9.13 -13.84
N LYS A 70 -6.96 10.00 -13.45
CA LYS A 70 -6.79 11.45 -13.60
C LYS A 70 -5.57 11.91 -12.79
N ASN A 71 -4.73 12.76 -13.39
CA ASN A 71 -3.53 13.35 -12.78
C ASN A 71 -2.41 12.36 -12.40
N ILE A 72 -2.43 11.15 -12.95
CA ILE A 72 -1.33 10.17 -12.88
C ILE A 72 -0.64 10.16 -14.26
N LYS A 73 0.65 10.50 -14.34
CA LYS A 73 1.48 10.15 -15.50
C LYS A 73 2.20 8.84 -15.21
N LEU A 74 2.32 7.97 -16.21
CA LEU A 74 3.28 6.86 -16.15
C LEU A 74 4.68 7.48 -16.08
N THR A 75 5.21 7.62 -14.88
CA THR A 75 6.60 8.01 -14.65
C THR A 75 7.41 6.77 -14.29
N ASP A 76 8.72 6.81 -14.56
CA ASP A 76 9.61 5.68 -14.29
C ASP A 76 9.85 5.41 -12.80
N LYS A 77 9.07 6.01 -11.88
CA LYS A 77 9.17 5.81 -10.43
C LYS A 77 7.78 5.54 -9.82
N VAL A 78 7.57 4.28 -9.47
CA VAL A 78 6.41 3.71 -8.78
C VAL A 78 7.05 2.87 -7.68
N LYS A 79 6.61 3.01 -6.43
CA LYS A 79 7.08 2.16 -5.32
C LYS A 79 6.02 1.10 -5.05
N CYS A 80 6.44 -0.08 -4.61
CA CYS A 80 5.53 -1.16 -4.23
C CYS A 80 5.94 -1.76 -2.88
N GLN A 81 4.97 -2.26 -2.13
CA GLN A 81 5.22 -3.14 -0.99
C GLN A 81 4.31 -4.34 -1.09
N LYS A 82 4.88 -5.54 -0.90
CA LYS A 82 4.12 -6.79 -0.76
C LYS A 82 3.99 -7.10 0.73
N LEU A 83 2.76 -7.33 1.18
CA LEU A 83 2.48 -7.86 2.51
C LEU A 83 1.84 -9.23 2.34
N GLU A 84 2.36 -10.23 3.04
CA GLU A 84 1.89 -11.61 2.96
C GLU A 84 1.25 -12.01 4.28
N THR A 85 0.06 -12.60 4.19
CA THR A 85 -0.64 -13.22 5.30
C THR A 85 -0.89 -14.69 4.97
N GLU A 86 -1.36 -15.47 5.94
CA GLU A 86 -1.67 -16.89 5.75
C GLU A 86 -2.60 -17.17 4.55
N SER A 87 -3.45 -16.21 4.19
CA SER A 87 -4.46 -16.40 3.13
C SER A 87 -4.40 -15.38 2.00
N LYS A 88 -3.58 -14.32 2.11
CA LYS A 88 -3.64 -13.18 1.19
C LYS A 88 -2.26 -12.65 0.85
N ASN A 89 -2.10 -12.28 -0.41
CA ASN A 89 -1.02 -11.43 -0.88
C ASN A 89 -1.60 -10.04 -1.12
N ILE A 90 -1.10 -9.04 -0.39
CA ILE A 90 -1.52 -7.64 -0.48
C ILE A 90 -0.40 -6.85 -1.15
N PHE A 91 -0.75 -6.03 -2.14
CA PHE A 91 0.21 -5.18 -2.86
C PHE A 91 -0.20 -3.72 -2.70
N VAL A 92 0.69 -2.89 -2.18
CA VAL A 92 0.50 -1.45 -1.99
C VAL A 92 1.40 -0.72 -2.99
N TYR A 93 0.82 0.12 -3.85
CA TYR A 93 1.56 0.90 -4.85
C TYR A 93 1.49 2.38 -4.51
N VAL A 94 2.65 3.06 -4.55
CA VAL A 94 2.73 4.51 -4.39
C VAL A 94 3.20 5.12 -5.71
N VAL A 95 2.43 6.09 -6.19
CA VAL A 95 2.70 6.84 -7.42
C VAL A 95 2.74 8.33 -7.12
N ASP A 96 3.73 9.02 -7.67
CA ASP A 96 3.82 10.47 -7.52
C ASP A 96 2.71 11.16 -8.32
N LYS A 97 2.08 12.16 -7.69
CA LYS A 97 1.12 13.05 -8.36
C LYS A 97 1.86 14.10 -9.20
N LEU A 98 1.22 14.57 -10.27
CA LEU A 98 1.69 15.76 -11.00
C LEU A 98 1.72 16.98 -10.05
N ARG A 99 2.87 17.63 -9.95
CA ARG A 99 2.99 18.97 -9.37
C ARG A 99 2.85 19.97 -10.52
N PHE A 100 1.83 20.82 -10.47
CA PHE A 100 1.68 21.98 -11.35
C PHE A 100 2.19 23.21 -10.61
#